data_AF-A7S7G1-F1
#
_entry.id   AF-A7S7G1-F1
#
_cell.length_a   1.000
_cell.length_b   1.000
_cell.length_c   1.000
_cell.angle_alpha   90.00
_cell.angle_beta   90.00
_cell.angle_gamma   90.00
#
_symmetry.space_group_name_H-M   'P 1'
#
loop_
_entity.id
_entity.type
_entity.pdbx_description
1 polymer ?
#
loop_
_entity_poly.entity_id
_entity_poly.type
_entity_poly.pdbx_seq_one_letter_code
_entity_poly.pdbx_strand_id
1 'polypeptide(L)'
;GCSDCFCLSIGVQCPGCSDCYCLSIGVQFPGCSECFCLSIGVQCPGCSDCFCLSIGVQCPGCSDCFCLSIGVQCPGCSDCFCLFMGVQCLGCSDCFC
;
A
#
# COMPACT_ATOMS: atom_id res chain seq x y z
N GLY A 1 14.33 -9.74 1.89
CA GLY A 1 14.57 -8.30 1.96
C GLY A 1 15.64 -7.90 0.98
N CYS A 2 15.42 -6.76 0.33
CA CYS A 2 16.29 -6.11 -0.65
C CYS A 2 16.38 -4.61 -0.31
N SER A 3 17.40 -3.89 -0.78
CA SER A 3 17.40 -2.43 -0.61
C SER A 3 16.32 -1.82 -1.48
N ASP A 4 16.34 -2.12 -2.78
CA ASP A 4 15.45 -1.51 -3.77
C ASP A 4 14.81 -2.60 -4.65
N CYS A 5 13.49 -2.54 -4.82
CA CYS A 5 12.73 -3.41 -5.73
C CYS A 5 12.07 -2.54 -6.81
N PHE A 6 12.48 -2.72 -8.08
CA PHE A 6 11.80 -2.12 -9.22
C PHE A 6 11.15 -3.21 -10.06
N CYS A 7 9.83 -3.18 -10.23
CA CYS A 7 9.12 -4.20 -10.99
C CYS A 7 8.13 -3.60 -11.99
N LEU A 8 8.14 -4.16 -13.19
CA LEU A 8 7.20 -3.85 -14.28
C LEU A 8 6.67 -5.17 -14.84
N SER A 9 5.67 -5.76 -14.17
CA SER A 9 5.13 -7.07 -14.55
C SER A 9 3.72 -7.27 -13.98
N ILE A 10 3.14 -8.44 -14.19
CA ILE A 10 1.88 -8.86 -13.56
C ILE A 10 2.22 -9.78 -12.40
N GLY A 11 1.63 -9.54 -11.22
CA GLY A 11 1.85 -10.37 -10.04
C GLY A 11 3.24 -10.19 -9.44
N VAL A 12 3.49 -9.03 -8.83
CA VAL A 12 4.77 -8.72 -8.17
C VAL A 12 4.69 -9.04 -6.69
N GLN A 13 5.74 -9.66 -6.15
CA GLN A 13 5.94 -9.82 -4.71
C GLN A 13 7.35 -9.35 -4.33
N CYS A 14 7.47 -8.32 -3.48
CA CYS A 14 8.75 -7.93 -2.88
C CYS A 14 8.62 -7.87 -1.35
N PRO A 15 8.90 -8.96 -0.62
CA PRO A 15 8.80 -8.98 0.84
C PRO A 15 10.04 -8.40 1.54
N GLY A 16 9.80 -7.52 2.50
CA GLY A 16 10.80 -6.99 3.42
C GLY A 16 11.90 -6.17 2.75
N CYS A 17 11.57 -5.48 1.65
CA CYS A 17 12.51 -4.57 1.01
C CYS A 17 12.43 -3.19 1.66
N SER A 18 13.52 -2.42 1.61
CA SER A 18 13.48 -1.04 2.10
C SER A 18 12.57 -0.23 1.19
N ASP A 19 12.87 -0.16 -0.10
CA ASP A 19 12.15 0.67 -1.05
C ASP A 19 11.59 -0.18 -2.20
N CYS A 20 10.30 -0.05 -2.50
CA CYS A 20 9.64 -0.77 -3.60
C CYS A 20 8.94 0.20 -4.55
N TYR A 21 9.25 0.13 -5.84
CA TYR A 21 8.60 0.90 -6.90
C TYR A 21 8.04 -0.05 -7.95
N CYS A 22 6.72 -0.12 -8.05
CA CYS A 22 6.07 -1.12 -8.90
C CYS A 22 4.97 -0.53 -9.78
N LEU A 23 5.02 -0.88 -11.06
CA LEU A 23 3.99 -0.60 -12.05
C LEU A 23 3.48 -1.93 -12.59
N SER A 24 2.28 -2.34 -12.17
CA SER A 24 1.88 -3.75 -12.26
C SER A 24 0.36 -3.96 -12.20
N ILE A 25 -0.11 -5.17 -12.47
CA ILE A 25 -1.44 -5.64 -12.05
C ILE A 25 -1.23 -6.69 -10.96
N GLY A 26 -1.71 -6.42 -9.76
CA GLY A 26 -1.49 -7.25 -8.58
C GLY A 26 -0.07 -7.09 -8.02
N VAL A 27 0.04 -6.39 -6.89
CA VAL A 27 1.30 -6.23 -6.17
C VAL A 27 1.16 -6.58 -4.69
N GLN A 28 2.18 -7.21 -4.12
CA GLN A 28 2.26 -7.49 -2.69
C GLN A 28 3.61 -7.09 -2.08
N PHE A 29 3.58 -6.20 -1.09
CA PHE A 29 4.76 -5.70 -0.36
C PHE A 29 4.58 -5.89 1.15
N PRO A 30 4.78 -7.10 1.68
CA PRO A 30 4.69 -7.31 3.12
C PRO A 30 5.96 -6.81 3.82
N GLY A 31 5.79 -5.98 4.85
CA GLY A 31 6.86 -5.56 5.76
C GLY A 31 7.95 -4.70 5.10
N CYS A 32 7.62 -3.96 4.06
CA CYS A 32 8.57 -3.02 3.44
C CYS A 32 8.63 -1.70 4.20
N SER A 33 9.73 -0.97 4.10
CA SER A 33 9.80 0.36 4.73
C SER A 33 8.99 1.36 3.92
N GLU A 34 9.29 1.52 2.63
CA GLU A 34 8.61 2.43 1.72
C GLU A 34 8.12 1.68 0.47
N CYS A 35 6.86 1.93 0.09
CA CYS A 35 6.27 1.36 -1.11
C CYS A 35 5.61 2.44 -1.96
N PHE A 36 5.96 2.49 -3.24
CA PHE A 36 5.29 3.30 -4.25
C PHE A 36 4.73 2.40 -5.36
N CYS A 37 3.40 2.42 -5.49
CA CYS A 37 2.69 1.50 -6.37
C CYS A 37 1.75 2.24 -7.32
N LEU A 38 1.86 1.94 -8.60
CA LEU A 38 0.87 2.28 -9.62
C LEU A 38 0.31 0.97 -10.18
N SER A 39 -0.87 0.54 -9.72
CA SER A 39 -1.37 -0.80 -10.08
C SER A 39 -2.88 -0.94 -10.10
N ILE A 40 -3.37 -2.14 -10.44
CA ILE A 40 -4.72 -2.60 -10.08
C ILE A 40 -4.54 -3.71 -9.07
N GLY A 41 -5.05 -3.53 -7.84
CA GLY A 41 -4.83 -4.43 -6.71
C GLY A 41 -3.45 -4.24 -6.08
N VAL A 42 -3.43 -3.61 -4.91
CA VAL A 42 -2.24 -3.43 -4.05
C VAL A 42 -2.50 -4.07 -2.69
N GLN A 43 -1.56 -4.87 -2.20
CA GLN A 43 -1.57 -5.32 -0.80
C GLN A 43 -0.22 -5.04 -0.13
N CYS A 44 -0.22 -4.21 0.91
CA CYS A 44 0.99 -3.84 1.64
C CYS A 44 0.78 -4.00 3.14
N PRO A 45 0.82 -5.22 3.68
CA PRO A 45 0.65 -5.43 5.11
C PRO A 45 1.91 -5.06 5.89
N GLY A 46 1.74 -4.27 6.95
CA GLY A 46 2.80 -3.97 7.91
C GLY A 46 3.96 -3.15 7.36
N CYS A 47 3.72 -2.31 6.35
CA CYS A 47 4.73 -1.38 5.87
C CYS A 47 4.83 -0.16 6.78
N SER A 48 5.99 0.51 6.80
CA SER A 48 6.07 1.82 7.45
C SER A 48 5.26 2.81 6.63
N ASP A 49 5.62 2.99 5.37
CA ASP A 49 5.03 3.98 4.47
C ASP A 49 4.53 3.34 3.17
N CYS A 50 3.28 3.63 2.82
CA CYS A 50 2.65 3.13 1.60
C CYS A 50 1.99 4.22 0.78
N PHE A 51 2.49 4.43 -0.43
CA PHE A 51 1.96 5.34 -1.43
C PHE A 51 1.39 4.55 -2.61
N CYS A 52 0.07 4.58 -2.76
CA CYS A 52 -0.64 3.78 -3.75
C CYS A 52 -1.54 4.64 -4.64
N LEU A 53 -1.34 4.52 -5.95
CA LEU A 53 -2.26 5.04 -6.97
C LEU A 53 -2.84 3.83 -7.71
N SER A 54 -4.05 3.40 -7.34
CA SER A 54 -4.59 2.14 -7.85
C SER A 54 -6.11 2.02 -7.81
N ILE A 55 -6.62 0.86 -8.23
CA ILE A 55 -7.98 0.41 -7.95
C ILE A 55 -7.87 -0.79 -7.02
N GLY A 56 -8.42 -0.70 -5.81
CA GLY A 56 -8.27 -1.71 -4.76
C GLY A 56 -6.92 -1.64 -4.05
N VAL A 57 -6.90 -1.08 -2.84
CA VAL A 57 -5.75 -1.06 -1.94
C VAL A 57 -6.10 -1.75 -0.63
N GLN A 58 -5.22 -2.61 -0.15
CA GLN A 58 -5.30 -3.20 1.18
C GLN A 58 -3.96 -3.05 1.93
N CYS A 59 -3.93 -2.19 2.95
CA CYS A 59 -2.72 -1.92 3.71
C CYS A 59 -3.00 -2.08 5.21
N PRO A 60 -3.10 -3.33 5.72
CA PRO A 60 -3.35 -3.54 7.14
C PRO A 60 -2.09 -3.30 7.98
N GLY A 61 -2.24 -2.58 9.09
CA GLY A 61 -1.19 -2.42 10.10
C GLY A 61 0.01 -1.60 9.65
N CYS A 62 -0.15 -0.71 8.67
CA CYS A 62 0.92 0.19 8.27
C CYS A 62 1.06 1.36 9.25
N SER A 63 2.23 2.01 9.28
CA SER A 63 2.32 3.27 10.02
C SER A 63 1.55 4.33 9.25
N ASP A 64 1.98 4.63 8.02
CA ASP A 64 1.38 5.66 7.19
C ASP A 64 0.92 5.09 5.84
N CYS A 65 -0.31 5.43 5.45
CA CYS A 65 -0.93 4.96 4.20
C CYS A 65 -1.55 6.09 3.40
N PHE A 66 -0.91 6.45 2.28
CA PHE A 66 -1.39 7.44 1.33
C PHE A 66 -1.93 6.75 0.08
N CYS A 67 -3.25 6.77 -0.09
CA CYS A 67 -3.93 6.07 -1.17
C CYS A 67 -4.77 7.04 -2.01
N LEU A 68 -4.53 7.07 -3.32
CA LEU A 68 -5.36 7.77 -4.29
C LEU A 68 -6.04 6.70 -5.16
N SER A 69 -7.19 6.19 -4.72
CA SER A 69 -7.73 4.94 -5.27
C SER A 69 -9.20 4.68 -4.96
N ILE A 70 -9.87 3.96 -5.85
CA ILE A 70 -11.23 3.46 -5.62
C ILE A 70 -11.13 2.16 -4.83
N GLY A 71 -11.75 2.12 -3.64
CA GLY A 71 -11.73 0.96 -2.75
C GLY A 71 -10.42 0.84 -1.97
N VAL A 72 -10.41 1.34 -0.74
CA VAL A 72 -9.24 1.27 0.17
C VAL A 72 -9.63 0.60 1.47
N GLN A 73 -8.82 -0.36 1.91
CA GLN A 73 -8.96 -1.00 3.22
C GLN A 73 -7.64 -0.94 3.97
N CYS A 74 -7.59 -0.10 4.99
CA CYS A 74 -6.40 0.10 5.82
C CYS A 74 -6.78 -0.13 7.27
N PRO A 75 -6.96 -1.37 7.74
CA PRO A 75 -7.28 -1.60 9.14
C PRO A 75 -6.02 -1.52 10.01
N GLY A 76 -6.12 -0.88 11.17
CA GLY A 76 -5.04 -0.83 12.16
C GLY A 76 -3.83 0.02 11.76
N CYS A 77 -3.98 0.95 10.82
CA CYS A 77 -2.89 1.88 10.51
C CYS A 77 -2.73 2.96 11.57
N SER A 78 -1.56 3.59 11.67
CA SER A 78 -1.45 4.79 12.50
C SER A 78 -2.17 5.93 11.78
N ASP A 79 -1.66 6.30 10.60
CA ASP A 79 -2.20 7.35 9.77
C ASP A 79 -2.62 6.79 8.41
N CYS A 80 -3.82 7.14 7.96
CA CYS A 80 -4.22 6.87 6.59
C CYS A 80 -4.84 8.10 5.95
N PHE A 81 -4.28 8.48 4.82
CA PHE A 81 -4.79 9.52 3.95
C PHE A 81 -5.26 8.89 2.65
N CYS A 82 -6.57 8.82 2.49
CA CYS A 82 -7.23 8.33 1.31
C CYS A 82 -7.92 9.49 0.60
N LEU A 83 -7.83 9.48 -0.71
CA LEU A 83 -8.62 10.32 -1.60
C LEU A 83 -9.34 9.36 -2.54
N PHE A 84 -10.64 9.54 -2.73
CA PHE A 84 -11.60 8.74 -3.53
C PHE A 84 -12.58 7.85 -2.73
N MET A 85 -13.52 7.25 -3.47
CA MET A 85 -14.69 6.53 -2.96
C MET A 85 -14.33 5.15 -2.39
N GLY A 86 -15.00 4.77 -1.30
CA GLY A 86 -14.96 3.40 -0.77
C GLY A 86 -13.79 3.12 0.17
N VAL A 87 -13.56 4.00 1.15
CA VAL A 87 -12.48 3.86 2.14
C VAL A 87 -13.00 3.18 3.41
N GLN A 88 -12.23 2.23 3.93
CA GLN A 88 -12.47 1.54 5.19
C GLN A 88 -11.20 1.56 6.05
N CYS A 89 -11.26 2.32 7.13
CA CYS A 89 -10.19 2.54 8.08
C CYS A 89 -10.56 1.98 9.47
N LEU A 90 -10.66 0.66 9.61
CA LEU A 90 -11.08 0.10 10.89
C LEU A 90 -9.90 0.07 11.88
N GLY A 91 -10.02 0.79 12.99
CA GLY A 91 -8.99 0.79 14.04
C GLY A 91 -7.73 1.56 13.67
N CYS A 92 -7.81 2.49 12.72
CA CYS A 92 -6.73 3.45 12.54
C CYS A 92 -6.71 4.48 13.68
N SER A 93 -5.54 5.03 13.97
CA SER A 93 -5.44 6.15 14.90
C SER A 93 -5.99 7.42 14.26
N ASP A 94 -5.53 7.75 13.06
CA ASP A 94 -5.98 8.88 12.27
C ASP A 94 -6.32 8.44 10.83
N CYS A 95 -7.54 8.77 10.38
CA CYS A 95 -7.96 8.52 9.00
C CYS A 95 -8.63 9.74 8.36
N PHE A 96 -8.03 10.17 7.26
CA PHE A 96 -8.51 11.22 6.38
C PHE A 96 -8.95 10.56 5.08
N CYS A 97 -10.23 10.65 4.71
CA CYS A 97 -10.85 9.93 3.59
C CYS A 97 -11.76 10.87 2.80
#